data_AF-A0A842NUI7-F1
#
_entry.id   AF-A0A842NUI7-F1
#
_cell.length_a   1.000
_cell.length_b   1.000
_cell.length_c   1.000
_cell.angle_alpha   90.00
_cell.angle_beta   90.00
_cell.angle_gamma   90.00
#
_symmetry.space_group_name_H-M   'P 1'
#
loop_
_entity.id
_entity.type
_entity.pdbx_description
1 polymer ?
#
loop_
_entity_poly.entity_id
_entity_poly.type
_entity_poly.pdbx_seq_one_letter_code
_entity_poly.pdbx_strand_id
1 'polypeptide(L)' 'GMQAKVVRVDTSKEEVTIEILEAAFTLPITVHADYVREVKGV' A
#
# COMPACT_ATOMS: atom_id res chain seq x y z
N GLY A 1 -8.94 5.64 7.38
CA GLY A 1 -8.51 5.39 5.99
C GLY A 1 -8.62 3.90 5.71
N MET A 2 -8.48 3.51 4.45
CA MET A 2 -8.47 2.10 4.04
C MET A 2 -7.16 1.43 4.48
N GLN A 3 -7.24 0.16 4.89
CA GLN A 3 -6.05 -0.65 5.14
C GLN A 3 -5.70 -1.45 3.89
N ALA A 4 -4.40 -1.55 3.63
CA ALA A 4 -3.89 -2.23 2.47
C ALA A 4 -2.63 -3.02 2.84
N LYS A 5 -2.35 -4.07 2.08
CA LYS A 5 -1.12 -4.84 2.17
C LYS A 5 -0.10 -4.27 1.18
N VAL A 6 1.11 -3.99 1.64
CA VAL A 6 2.22 -3.62 0.76
C VAL A 6 2.69 -4.88 0.02
N VAL A 7 2.74 -4.81 -1.31
CA VAL A 7 3.21 -5.91 -2.17
C VAL A 7 4.52 -5.58 -2.88
N ARG A 8 4.84 -4.30 -3.04
CA ARG A 8 6.12 -3.84 -3.60
C ARG A 8 6.51 -2.48 -3.03
N VAL A 9 7.80 -2.29 -2.81
CA VAL A 9 8.41 -1.00 -2.45
C VAL A 9 9.48 -0.67 -3.48
N ASP A 10 9.45 0.53 -4.05
CA ASP A 10 10.50 1.08 -4.89
C ASP A 10 11.12 2.29 -4.18
N THR A 11 12.22 2.04 -3.47
CA THR A 11 12.91 3.07 -2.67
C THR A 11 13.59 4.13 -3.53
N SER A 12 13.92 3.81 -4.78
CA SER A 12 14.55 4.76 -5.70
C SER A 12 13.55 5.81 -6.22
N LYS A 13 12.26 5.47 -6.23
CA LYS A 13 11.17 6.34 -6.69
C LYS A 13 10.27 6.85 -5.56
N GLU A 14 10.52 6.40 -4.34
CA GLU A 14 9.69 6.70 -3.17
C GLU A 14 8.22 6.27 -3.38
N GLU A 15 8.05 5.14 -4.08
CA GLU A 15 6.74 4.58 -4.43
C GLU A 15 6.48 3.25 -3.73
N VAL A 16 5.21 2.99 -3.43
CA VAL A 16 4.73 1.77 -2.79
C VAL A 16 3.52 1.26 -3.54
N THR A 17 3.53 -0.02 -3.89
CA THR A 17 2.38 -0.70 -4.46
C THR A 17 1.65 -1.47 -3.37
N ILE A 18 0.33 -1.24 -3.29
CA ILE A 18 -0.55 -1.76 -2.25
C ILE A 18 -1.77 -2.46 -2.85
N GLU A 19 -2.30 -3.43 -2.11
CA GLU A 19 -3.58 -4.09 -2.37
C GLU A 19 -4.56 -3.83 -1.21
N ILE A 20 -5.75 -3.30 -1.53
CA ILE A 20 -6.78 -2.96 -0.54
C ILE A 20 -7.41 -4.24 0.03
N LEU A 21 -7.50 -4.34 1.37
CA LEU A 21 -8.00 -5.56 2.03
C LEU A 21 -9.52 -5.78 1.89
N GLU A 22 -10.28 -4.72 1.65
CA GLU A 22 -11.76 -4.76 1.59
C GLU A 22 -12.30 -5.01 0.16
N ALA A 23 -11.44 -5.13 -0.86
CA ALA A 23 -11.88 -5.26 -2.24
C ALA A 23 -12.08 -6.74 -2.64
N ALA A 24 -13.26 -7.06 -3.20
CA ALA A 24 -13.55 -8.40 -3.73
C ALA A 24 -12.64 -8.80 -4.91
N PHE A 25 -12.07 -7.80 -5.60
CA PHE A 25 -11.01 -7.96 -6.59
C PHE A 25 -9.94 -6.88 -6.34
N THR A 26 -8.72 -7.30 -6.04
CA THR A 26 -7.61 -6.38 -5.75
C THR A 26 -6.88 -6.02 -7.04
N LEU A 27 -6.97 -4.76 -7.43
CA LEU A 27 -6.03 -4.20 -8.40
C LEU A 27 -4.88 -3.54 -7.62
N PRO A 28 -3.62 -3.83 -7.98
CA PRO A 28 -2.48 -3.19 -7.34
C PRO A 28 -2.48 -1.69 -7.65
N ILE A 29 -2.38 -0.87 -6.61
CA ILE A 29 -2.32 0.60 -6.72
C ILE A 29 -0.94 1.04 -6.28
N THR A 30 -0.26 1.85 -7.10
CA THR A 30 1.02 2.47 -6.74
C THR A 30 0.78 3.90 -6.27
N VAL A 31 1.33 4.25 -5.11
CA VAL A 31 1.24 5.57 -4.49
C VAL A 31 2.60 6.01 -3.97
N HIS A 32 2.75 7.31 -3.70
CA HIS A 32 3.94 7.82 -3.02
C HIS A 32 4.00 7.32 -1.57
N ALA A 33 5.20 7.07 -1.05
CA ALA A 33 5.43 6.55 0.29
C ALA A 33 4.87 7.47 1.39
N ASP A 34 4.88 8.78 1.18
CA ASP A 34 4.34 9.75 2.14
C ASP A 34 2.82 9.66 2.34
N TYR A 35 2.10 9.03 1.41
CA TYR A 35 0.65 8.84 1.52
C TYR A 35 0.25 7.62 2.35
N VAL A 36 1.22 6.78 2.71
CA VAL A 36 0.99 5.61 3.56
C VAL A 36 1.66 5.79 4.90
N ARG A 37 1.10 5.11 5.90
CA ARG A 37 1.66 5.05 7.23
C ARG A 37 1.59 3.62 7.71
N GLU A 38 2.65 3.15 8.34
CA GLU A 38 2.63 1.86 9.02
C GLU A 38 1.51 1.82 10.06
N VAL A 39 0.68 0.79 9.96
CA VAL A 39 -0.28 0.44 10.99
C VAL A 39 0.37 -0.65 11.83
N LYS A 40 0.55 -0.42 13.13
CA LYS A 40 1.04 -1.47 14.03
C LYS A 40 0.09 -2.65 13.96
N GLY A 41 0.56 -3.78 13.42
CA GLY A 41 -0.14 -5.05 13.51
C GLY A 41 -0.19 -5.49 14.97
N VAL A 42 -1.37 -5.89 15.43
CA VAL A 42 -1.57 -6.52 16.74
C VAL A 42 -1.01 -7.93 16.72
#